data_AF-A0A832Z198-F1
#
_entry.id   AF-A0A832Z198-F1
#
_cell.length_a   1.000
_cell.length_b   1.000
_cell.length_c   1.000
_cell.angle_alpha   90.00
_cell.angle_beta   90.00
_cell.angle_gamma   90.00
#
_symmetry.space_group_name_H-M   'P 1'
#
loop_
_entity.id
_entity.type
_entity.pdbx_description
1 polymer ?
#
loop_
_entity_poly.entity_id
_entity_poly.type
_entity_poly.pdbx_seq_one_letter_code
_entity_poly.pdbx_strand_id
1 'polypeptide(L)'
;VGKGEGYAELEYGIARELGIVSEETLVATTVHDLQIVDSIPREPYDLTVDIIATPTKLIKVEPRPPKPPGIIWELLPCEKLREIPVLQELAKRSKARKPCRE
;
A
#
# COMPACT_ATOMS: atom_id res chain seq x y z
N VAL A 1 -1.54 7.46 8.39
CA VAL A 1 -0.44 8.17 7.70
C VAL A 1 0.86 7.51 8.08
N GLY A 2 1.62 7.05 7.08
CA GLY A 2 2.95 6.47 7.29
C GLY A 2 4.05 7.53 7.39
N LYS A 3 5.29 7.12 7.14
CA LYS A 3 6.46 8.02 7.15
C LYS A 3 6.60 8.87 5.87
N GLY A 4 5.82 8.59 4.82
CA GLY A 4 5.84 9.33 3.55
C GLY A 4 6.67 8.67 2.44
N GLU A 5 7.39 7.58 2.73
CA GLU A 5 8.28 6.92 1.75
C GLU A 5 7.60 5.94 0.79
N GLY A 6 6.33 5.59 1.03
CA GLY A 6 5.54 4.68 0.19
C GLY A 6 5.94 3.20 0.26
N TYR A 7 6.80 2.78 1.20
CA TYR A 7 7.27 1.40 1.26
C TYR A 7 6.17 0.39 1.61
N ALA A 8 5.25 0.72 2.53
CA ALA A 8 4.19 -0.21 2.91
C ALA A 8 3.24 -0.48 1.73
N GLU A 9 2.95 0.56 0.96
CA GLU A 9 2.16 0.50 -0.27
C GLU A 9 2.87 -0.35 -1.34
N LEU A 10 4.19 -0.19 -1.48
CA LEU A 10 5.00 -1.01 -2.39
C LEU A 10 5.07 -2.47 -1.97
N GLU A 11 5.30 -2.76 -0.69
CA GLU A 11 5.34 -4.12 -0.15
C GLU A 11 4.01 -4.84 -0.37
N TYR A 12 2.89 -4.16 -0.07
CA TYR A 12 1.56 -4.70 -0.34
C TYR A 12 1.33 -4.88 -1.84
N GLY A 13 1.71 -3.90 -2.66
CA GLY A 13 1.62 -3.98 -4.13
C GLY A 13 2.41 -5.16 -4.69
N ILE A 14 3.65 -5.38 -4.26
CA ILE A 14 4.49 -6.53 -4.65
C ILE A 14 3.79 -7.84 -4.26
N ALA A 15 3.27 -7.93 -3.04
CA ALA A 15 2.56 -9.11 -2.57
C ALA A 15 1.27 -9.39 -3.38
N ARG A 16 0.57 -8.33 -3.82
CA ARG A 16 -0.60 -8.42 -4.72
C ARG A 16 -0.21 -8.93 -6.11
N GLU A 17 0.84 -8.39 -6.70
CA GLU A 17 1.36 -8.82 -8.02
C GLU A 17 1.80 -10.29 -8.02
N LEU A 18 2.31 -10.76 -6.88
CA LEU A 18 2.72 -12.15 -6.68
C LEU A 18 1.57 -13.08 -6.26
N GLY A 19 0.35 -12.56 -6.07
CA GLY A 19 -0.80 -13.34 -5.63
C GLY A 19 -0.71 -13.87 -4.20
N ILE A 20 0.20 -13.33 -3.38
CA ILE A 20 0.41 -13.71 -1.98
C ILE A 20 -0.72 -13.16 -1.10
N VAL A 21 -1.21 -11.97 -1.44
CA VAL A 21 -2.30 -11.30 -0.73
C VAL A 21 -3.42 -10.90 -1.67
N SER A 22 -4.62 -10.75 -1.12
CA SER A 22 -5.81 -10.29 -1.83
C SER A 22 -6.48 -9.11 -1.12
N GLU A 23 -7.55 -8.59 -1.70
CA GLU A 23 -8.41 -7.58 -1.05
C GLU A 23 -8.98 -8.09 0.29
N GLU A 24 -9.20 -9.40 0.40
CA GLU A 24 -9.67 -10.07 1.61
C GLU A 24 -8.61 -10.22 2.70
N THR A 25 -7.32 -10.08 2.36
CA THR A 25 -6.23 -10.18 3.33
C THR A 25 -6.29 -9.01 4.30
N LEU A 26 -6.49 -9.30 5.60
CA LEU A 26 -6.58 -8.29 6.64
C LEU A 26 -5.27 -7.52 6.80
N VAL A 27 -5.36 -6.20 6.85
CA VAL A 27 -4.27 -5.29 7.21
C VAL A 27 -4.57 -4.70 8.57
N ALA A 28 -3.68 -4.92 9.53
CA ALA A 28 -3.82 -4.44 10.90
C ALA A 28 -2.64 -3.54 11.27
N THR A 29 -2.90 -2.55 12.13
CA THR A 29 -1.85 -1.68 12.65
C THR A 29 -2.06 -1.38 14.13
N THR A 30 -1.00 -0.92 14.77
CA THR A 30 -1.01 -0.38 16.12
C THR A 30 -0.69 1.12 16.07
N VAL A 31 -1.48 1.92 16.79
CA VAL A 31 -1.24 3.37 16.94
C VAL A 31 -1.58 3.79 18.36
N HIS A 32 -1.06 4.95 18.79
CA HIS A 32 -1.54 5.57 20.02
C HIS A 32 -2.93 6.20 19.80
N ASP A 33 -3.75 6.31 20.85
CA ASP A 33 -5.10 6.90 20.79
C ASP A 33 -5.13 8.28 20.14
N LEU A 34 -4.10 9.10 20.40
CA LEU A 34 -3.92 10.45 19.84
C LEU A 34 -3.66 10.50 18.33
N GLN A 35 -3.31 9.39 17.71
CA GLN A 35 -3.06 9.32 16.26
C GLN A 35 -4.35 9.05 15.47
N ILE A 36 -5.48 8.85 16.15
CA ILE A 36 -6.79 8.75 15.52
C ILE A 36 -7.34 10.15 15.32
N VAL A 37 -7.61 10.49 14.06
CA VAL A 37 -8.15 11.78 13.63
C VAL A 37 -9.33 11.56 12.68
N ASP A 38 -10.18 12.58 12.51
CA ASP A 38 -11.41 12.45 11.72
C ASP A 38 -11.16 12.21 10.23
N SER A 39 -10.11 12.82 9.66
CA SER A 39 -9.77 12.65 8.26
C SER A 39 -8.31 12.95 7.96
N ILE A 40 -7.83 12.37 6.86
CA ILE A 40 -6.51 12.62 6.27
C ILE A 40 -6.66 12.68 4.74
N PRO A 41 -5.78 13.40 4.03
CA PRO A 41 -5.67 13.26 2.58
C PRO A 41 -5.38 11.81 2.20
N ARG A 42 -5.85 11.40 1.03
CA ARG A 42 -5.69 10.04 0.53
C ARG A 42 -5.33 10.03 -0.94
N GLU A 43 -4.36 9.20 -1.29
CA GLU A 43 -3.91 8.92 -2.64
C GLU A 43 -4.43 7.54 -3.12
N PRO A 44 -4.53 7.31 -4.44
CA PRO A 44 -5.02 6.04 -4.99
C PRO A 44 -4.19 4.81 -4.59
N TYR A 45 -2.90 5.01 -4.29
CA TYR A 45 -1.97 3.96 -3.89
C TYR A 45 -1.93 3.72 -2.37
N ASP A 46 -2.60 4.53 -1.56
CA ASP A 46 -2.54 4.40 -0.10
C ASP A 46 -3.16 3.08 0.37
N LEU A 47 -2.39 2.35 1.18
CA LEU A 47 -2.83 1.11 1.80
C LEU A 47 -3.74 1.41 2.99
N THR A 48 -4.95 0.85 2.95
CA THR A 48 -5.92 0.97 4.04
C THR A 48 -5.76 -0.14 5.06
N VAL A 49 -6.16 0.16 6.29
CA VAL A 49 -6.17 -0.80 7.40
C VAL A 49 -7.60 -1.22 7.72
N ASP A 50 -7.77 -2.49 8.04
CA ASP A 50 -9.05 -3.09 8.45
C ASP A 50 -9.20 -3.09 9.98
N ILE A 51 -8.08 -3.14 10.69
CA ILE A 51 -8.04 -3.23 12.16
C ILE A 51 -7.02 -2.23 12.71
N ILE A 52 -7.45 -1.43 13.67
CA ILE A 52 -6.61 -0.47 14.39
C ILE A 52 -6.62 -0.85 15.87
N ALA A 53 -5.46 -1.27 16.37
CA ALA A 53 -5.25 -1.52 17.78
C ALA A 53 -4.63 -0.28 18.44
N THR A 54 -5.23 0.14 19.56
CA THR A 54 -4.71 1.20 20.43
C THR A 54 -4.49 0.65 21.83
N PRO A 55 -3.73 1.35 22.71
CA PRO A 55 -3.62 0.98 24.11
C PRO A 55 -4.96 0.76 24.82
N THR A 56 -6.04 1.46 24.42
CA THR A 56 -7.34 1.40 25.13
C THR A 56 -8.40 0.55 24.44
N LYS A 57 -8.30 0.32 23.12
CA LYS A 57 -9.35 -0.36 22.34
C LYS A 57 -8.83 -0.99 21.05
N LEU A 58 -9.61 -1.95 20.56
CA LEU A 58 -9.48 -2.54 19.23
C LEU A 58 -10.63 -2.04 18.34
N ILE A 59 -10.30 -1.43 17.22
CA ILE A 59 -11.26 -0.85 16.27
C ILE A 59 -11.26 -1.70 15.01
N LYS A 60 -12.44 -2.14 14.56
CA LYS A 60 -12.65 -2.73 13.24
C LYS A 60 -13.20 -1.64 12.32
N VAL A 61 -12.59 -1.48 11.15
CA VAL A 61 -12.97 -0.46 10.18
C VAL A 61 -14.07 -1.02 9.28
N GLU A 62 -15.29 -0.49 9.40
CA GLU A 62 -16.46 -0.95 8.66
C GLU A 62 -17.26 0.25 8.10
N PRO A 63 -17.61 0.26 6.80
CA PRO A 63 -17.22 -0.72 5.78
C PRO A 63 -15.70 -0.67 5.48
N ARG A 64 -15.13 -1.81 5.03
CA ARG A 64 -13.71 -1.88 4.67
C ARG A 64 -13.43 -0.93 3.50
N PRO A 65 -12.49 0.03 3.64
CA PRO A 65 -12.09 0.85 2.52
C PRO A 65 -11.33 0.02 1.48
N PRO A 66 -11.46 0.33 0.18
CA PRO A 66 -10.78 -0.41 -0.87
C PRO A 66 -9.26 -0.33 -0.68
N LYS A 67 -8.59 -1.44 -0.98
CA LYS A 67 -7.12 -1.54 -0.96
C LYS A 67 -6.57 -1.35 -2.38
N PRO A 68 -5.31 -0.92 -2.53
CA PRO A 68 -4.68 -0.85 -3.85
C PRO A 68 -4.75 -2.21 -4.57
N PRO A 69 -5.11 -2.24 -5.86
CA PRO A 69 -5.25 -3.50 -6.58
C PRO A 69 -3.89 -4.21 -6.80
N GLY A 70 -2.79 -3.48 -6.68
CA GLY A 70 -1.42 -3.91 -6.94
C GLY A 70 -0.52 -2.68 -7.04
N ILE A 71 0.56 -2.79 -7.82
CA ILE A 71 1.43 -1.65 -8.08
C ILE A 71 0.76 -0.74 -9.12
N ILE A 72 0.52 0.52 -8.77
CA ILE A 72 0.05 1.53 -9.74
C ILE A 72 1.26 2.06 -10.51
N TRP A 73 1.67 1.32 -11.53
CA TRP A 73 2.92 1.55 -12.28
C TRP A 73 3.08 2.98 -12.78
N GLU A 74 2.01 3.64 -13.21
CA GLU A 74 2.04 5.02 -13.72
C GLU A 74 2.39 6.07 -12.64
N LEU A 75 2.16 5.75 -11.36
CA LEU A 75 2.44 6.62 -10.22
C LEU A 75 3.75 6.26 -9.50
N LEU A 76 4.42 5.17 -9.89
CA LEU A 76 5.66 4.72 -9.27
C LEU A 76 6.82 5.66 -9.65
N PRO A 77 7.56 6.24 -8.68
CA PRO A 77 8.72 7.06 -8.99
C PRO A 77 9.80 6.26 -9.74
N CYS A 78 10.39 6.89 -10.76
CA CYS A 78 11.43 6.25 -11.56
C CYS A 78 12.65 5.79 -10.77
N GLU A 79 13.01 6.53 -9.72
CA GLU A 79 14.09 6.20 -8.81
C GLU A 79 13.84 4.88 -8.09
N LYS A 80 12.66 4.71 -7.47
CA LYS A 80 12.27 3.46 -6.78
C LYS A 80 12.32 2.26 -7.72
N LEU A 81 11.85 2.40 -8.97
CA LEU A 81 11.93 1.32 -9.96
C LEU A 81 13.39 0.94 -10.29
N ARG A 82 14.29 1.93 -10.39
CA ARG A 82 15.71 1.68 -10.66
C ARG A 82 16.44 1.09 -9.46
N GLU A 83 16.09 1.49 -8.25
CA GLU A 83 16.79 1.08 -7.03
C GLU A 83 16.36 -0.29 -6.52
N ILE A 84 15.08 -0.67 -6.70
CA ILE A 84 14.51 -1.87 -6.07
C ILE A 84 14.47 -3.03 -7.07
N PRO A 85 15.32 -4.08 -6.94
CA PRO A 85 15.44 -5.13 -7.96
C PRO A 85 14.15 -5.92 -8.20
N VAL A 86 13.34 -6.14 -7.16
CA VAL A 86 12.07 -6.85 -7.31
C VAL A 86 11.07 -6.07 -8.17
N LEU A 87 11.09 -4.73 -8.13
CA LEU A 87 10.23 -3.90 -8.97
C LEU A 87 10.64 -4.01 -10.44
N GLN A 88 11.94 -4.10 -10.73
CA GLN A 88 12.43 -4.31 -12.10
C GLN A 88 11.97 -5.66 -12.67
N GLU A 89 12.04 -6.71 -11.86
CA GLU A 89 11.61 -8.05 -12.28
C GLU A 89 10.10 -8.11 -12.52
N LEU A 90 9.31 -7.53 -11.62
CA LEU A 90 7.86 -7.42 -11.79
C LEU A 90 7.49 -6.57 -13.02
N ALA A 91 8.21 -5.46 -13.26
CA ALA A 91 7.98 -4.62 -14.42
C ALA A 91 8.21 -5.35 -15.74
N LYS A 92 9.19 -6.27 -15.82
CA LYS A 92 9.42 -7.10 -17.02
C LYS A 92 8.26 -8.04 -17.32
N ARG A 93 7.59 -8.55 -16.28
CA ARG A 93 6.45 -9.46 -16.38
C ARG A 93 5.13 -8.72 -16.65
N SER A 94 5.03 -7.48 -16.19
CA SER A 94 3.83 -6.65 -16.32
C SER A 94 3.65 -6.09 -17.74
N LYS A 95 2.40 -6.13 -18.22
CA LYS A 95 1.94 -5.47 -19.46
C LYS A 95 1.56 -3.99 -19.23
N ALA A 96 1.57 -3.51 -17.98
CA ALA A 96 1.17 -2.16 -17.65
C ALA A 96 2.15 -1.11 -18.20
N ARG A 97 1.64 0.11 -18.37
CA ARG A 97 2.45 1.26 -18.75
C ARG A 97 3.41 1.61 -17.61
N LYS A 98 4.70 1.64 -17.91
CA LYS A 98 5.77 1.90 -16.95
C LYS A 98 6.08 3.40 -16.86
N PRO A 99 6.50 3.89 -15.69
CA PRO A 99 6.70 5.32 -15.44
C PRO A 99 7.96 5.85 -16.15
N CYS A 100 8.95 4.97 -16.35
CA CYS A 100 10.15 5.25 -17.13
C CYS A 100 10.10 4.42 -18.39
N ARG A 101 10.26 5.06 -19.55
CA ARG A 101 10.69 4.39 -20.76
C ARG A 101 12.20 4.25 -20.67
N GLU A 102 12.73 3.08 -21.02
CA GLU A 102 14.15 2.96 -21.36
C GLU A 102 14.47 3.87 -22.55
#